data_AF-A0A975ZD91-F1
#
_entry.id   AF-A0A975ZD91-F1
#
_cell.length_a   1.000
_cell.length_b   1.000
_cell.length_c   1.000
_cell.angle_alpha   90.00
_cell.angle_beta   90.00
_cell.angle_gamma   90.00
#
_symmetry.space_group_name_H-M   'P 1'
#
loop_
_entity.id
_entity.type
_entity.pdbx_description
1 polymer ?
#
loop_
_entity_poly.entity_id
_entity_poly.type
_entity_poly.pdbx_seq_one_letter_code
_entity_poly.pdbx_strand_id
1 'polypeptide(L)'
;MAGNPFALMTDPGTVRQMIESSESLRRLSQRQCHPLDKAVIRSASAELAAYDAKIDRTTIYLPPEEDKSTTALVRSSYPESVN
;
A
#
# COMPACT_ATOMS: atom_id res chain seq x y z
N MET A 1 0.15 21.70 -16.45
CA MET A 1 -1.03 21.09 -15.79
C MET A 1 -0.56 19.96 -14.90
N ALA A 2 0.10 20.28 -13.79
CA ALA A 2 0.50 19.36 -12.73
C ALA A 2 0.38 20.18 -11.45
N GLY A 3 -0.72 20.04 -10.74
CA GLY A 3 -1.05 20.94 -9.63
C GLY A 3 -2.39 20.69 -8.97
N ASN A 4 -3.28 19.90 -9.59
CA ASN A 4 -4.50 19.43 -8.93
C ASN A 4 -4.20 18.09 -8.22
N PRO A 5 -4.19 18.04 -6.87
CA PRO A 5 -3.95 16.81 -6.12
C PRO A 5 -5.08 15.77 -6.25
N PHE A 6 -6.27 16.19 -6.67
CA PHE A 6 -7.44 15.33 -6.83
C PHE A 6 -7.69 14.92 -8.29
N ALA A 7 -6.73 15.13 -9.18
CA ALA A 7 -6.88 14.83 -10.61
C ALA A 7 -7.29 13.37 -10.88
N LEU A 8 -6.86 12.42 -10.04
CA LEU A 8 -7.28 11.02 -10.12
C LEU A 8 -8.79 10.81 -9.91
N MET A 9 -9.44 11.67 -9.12
CA MET A 9 -10.88 11.59 -8.85
C MET A 9 -11.70 12.29 -9.93
N THR A 10 -11.15 13.37 -10.52
CA THR A 10 -11.87 14.19 -11.50
C THR A 10 -11.68 13.71 -12.93
N ASP A 11 -10.50 13.18 -13.25
CA ASP A 11 -10.15 12.69 -14.58
C ASP A 11 -9.08 11.59 -14.51
N PRO A 12 -9.49 10.34 -14.20
CA PRO A 12 -8.56 9.22 -14.08
C PRO A 12 -7.93 8.84 -15.43
N GLY A 13 -8.60 9.10 -16.55
CA GLY A 13 -8.13 8.73 -17.89
C GLY A 13 -6.87 9.49 -18.27
N THR A 14 -6.91 10.82 -18.13
CA THR A 14 -5.75 11.67 -18.43
C THR A 14 -4.58 11.36 -17.50
N VAL A 15 -4.84 11.08 -16.21
CA VAL A 15 -3.76 10.71 -15.28
C VAL A 15 -3.10 9.40 -15.67
N ARG A 16 -3.87 8.38 -16.08
CA ARG A 16 -3.30 7.11 -16.57
C ARG A 16 -2.42 7.31 -17.80
N GLN A 17 -2.88 8.10 -18.77
CA GLN A 17 -2.09 8.39 -19.98
C GLN A 17 -0.78 9.12 -19.64
N MET A 18 -0.83 10.08 -18.71
CA MET A 18 0.39 10.75 -18.23
C MET A 18 1.34 9.76 -17.54
N ILE A 19 0.83 8.86 -16.70
CA ILE A 19 1.64 7.82 -16.05
C ILE A 19 2.33 6.92 -17.09
N GLU A 20 1.61 6.46 -18.11
CA GLU A 20 2.15 5.59 -19.17
C GLU A 20 3.25 6.28 -19.99
N SER A 21 3.09 7.58 -20.28
CA SER A 21 4.08 8.37 -21.00
C SER A 21 5.34 8.71 -20.17
N SER A 22 5.27 8.59 -18.84
CA SER A 22 6.31 9.05 -17.94
C SER A 22 7.50 8.10 -17.87
N GLU A 23 8.63 8.54 -18.44
CA GLU A 23 9.87 7.77 -18.41
C GLU A 23 10.43 7.58 -16.99
N SER A 24 10.27 8.57 -16.13
CA SER A 24 10.76 8.53 -14.75
C SER A 24 9.98 7.52 -13.91
N LEU A 25 8.65 7.45 -14.06
CA LEU A 25 7.81 6.44 -13.41
C LEU A 25 8.11 5.04 -13.95
N ARG A 26 8.33 4.91 -15.26
CA ARG A 26 8.74 3.64 -15.87
C ARG A 26 10.06 3.14 -15.28
N ARG A 27 11.09 4.00 -15.24
CA ARG A 27 12.38 3.68 -14.60
C ARG A 27 12.23 3.35 -13.11
N LEU A 28 11.38 4.07 -12.38
CA LEU A 28 11.13 3.83 -10.96
C LEU A 28 10.50 2.45 -10.71
N SER A 29 9.50 2.08 -11.51
CA SER A 29 8.79 0.80 -11.40
C SER A 29 9.69 -0.42 -11.63
N GLN A 30 10.77 -0.25 -12.41
CA GLN A 30 11.73 -1.31 -12.70
C GLN A 30 12.77 -1.51 -11.59
N ARG A 31 12.81 -0.65 -10.58
CA ARG A 31 13.76 -0.78 -9.47
C ARG A 31 13.22 -1.81 -8.50
N GLN A 32 14.01 -2.85 -8.23
CA GLN A 32 13.76 -3.73 -7.09
C GLN A 32 14.13 -2.95 -5.82
N CYS A 33 13.13 -2.27 -5.26
CA CYS A 33 13.25 -1.69 -3.93
C CYS A 33 13.15 -2.84 -2.95
N HIS A 34 14.23 -3.08 -2.21
CA HIS A 34 14.22 -3.97 -1.07
C HIS A 34 14.13 -3.14 0.22
N PRO A 35 12.94 -2.59 0.55
CA PRO A 35 12.78 -1.68 1.67
C PRO A 35 13.17 -2.32 3.01
N LEU A 36 13.13 -3.66 3.09
CA LEU A 36 13.49 -4.45 4.27
C LEU A 36 14.89 -5.07 4.20
N ASP A 37 15.61 -4.98 3.08
CA ASP A 37 17.00 -5.49 2.98
C ASP A 37 18.01 -4.50 3.55
N LYS A 38 17.59 -3.26 3.84
CA LYS A 38 18.38 -2.37 4.69
C LYS A 38 18.36 -2.96 6.09
N ALA A 39 19.49 -3.59 6.44
CA ALA A 39 19.85 -4.16 7.73
C ALA A 39 18.71 -4.11 8.73
N VAL A 40 18.04 -5.25 8.92
CA VAL A 40 17.34 -5.59 10.18
C VAL A 40 18.12 -4.90 11.29
N ILE A 41 17.48 -3.97 12.01
CA ILE A 41 18.10 -3.30 13.15
C ILE A 41 18.55 -4.44 14.07
N ARG A 42 19.84 -4.79 14.01
CA ARG A 42 20.35 -6.07 14.56
C ARG A 42 20.19 -6.16 16.07
N SER A 43 19.91 -5.02 16.69
CA SER A 43 19.53 -4.91 18.09
C SER A 43 18.73 -3.62 18.25
N ALA A 44 17.44 -3.73 18.54
CA ALA A 44 16.74 -2.64 19.20
C ALA A 44 17.50 -2.28 20.50
N SER A 45 17.52 -1.01 20.90
CA SER A 45 18.06 -0.66 22.21
C SER A 45 17.28 -1.42 23.30
N ALA A 46 17.91 -1.65 24.45
CA ALA A 46 17.25 -2.31 25.58
C ALA A 46 15.92 -1.64 25.95
N GLU A 47 15.84 -0.31 25.76
CA GLU A 47 14.61 0.47 25.96
C GLU A 47 13.52 0.07 24.96
N LEU A 48 13.81 0.01 23.66
CA LEU A 48 12.83 -0.40 22.64
C LEU A 48 12.35 -1.84 22.89
N ALA A 49 13.26 -2.76 23.23
CA ALA A 49 12.88 -4.14 23.55
C ALA A 49 11.97 -4.22 24.79
N ALA A 50 12.19 -3.37 25.80
CA ALA A 50 11.31 -3.29 26.96
C ALA A 50 9.94 -2.69 26.62
N TYR A 51 9.88 -1.73 25.69
CA TYR A 51 8.62 -1.18 25.19
C TYR A 51 7.82 -2.22 24.40
N ASP A 52 8.44 -2.97 23.50
CA ASP A 52 7.79 -4.05 22.74
C ASP A 52 7.22 -5.11 23.69
N ALA A 53 8.01 -5.56 24.67
CA ALA A 53 7.56 -6.52 25.68
C ALA A 53 6.37 -6.00 26.51
N LYS A 54 6.30 -4.69 26.78
CA LYS A 54 5.15 -4.08 27.46
C LYS A 54 3.91 -4.12 26.57
N ILE A 55 4.05 -3.88 25.27
CA ILE A 55 2.96 -3.92 24.30
C ILE A 55 2.40 -5.34 24.20
N ASP A 56 3.27 -6.35 24.03
CA ASP A 56 2.87 -7.75 23.91
C ASP A 56 2.11 -8.24 25.16
N ARG A 57 2.53 -7.78 26.35
CA ARG A 57 1.85 -8.12 27.61
C ARG A 57 0.40 -7.60 27.68
N THR A 58 0.11 -6.49 27.00
CA THR A 58 -1.21 -5.83 27.03
C THR A 58 -2.04 -6.07 25.77
N THR A 59 -1.43 -6.58 24.71
CA THR A 59 -2.10 -6.80 23.43
C THR A 59 -2.89 -8.10 23.49
N ILE A 60 -4.19 -8.01 23.27
CA ILE A 60 -5.05 -9.17 23.09
C ILE A 60 -4.97 -9.55 21.61
N TYR A 61 -4.29 -10.65 21.29
CA TYR A 61 -4.28 -11.20 19.94
C TYR A 61 -5.63 -11.89 19.68
N LEU A 62 -6.49 -11.25 18.89
CA LEU A 62 -7.63 -11.96 18.34
C LEU A 62 -7.12 -12.95 17.28
N PRO A 63 -7.50 -14.23 17.36
CA PRO A 63 -7.30 -15.15 16.24
C PRO A 63 -7.87 -14.51 14.98
N PRO A 64 -7.21 -14.68 13.82
CA PRO A 64 -7.85 -14.33 12.56
C PRO A 64 -9.18 -15.11 12.50
N GLU A 65 -10.29 -14.39 12.38
CA GLU A 65 -11.59 -14.99 12.08
C GLU A 65 -11.38 -15.82 10.81
N GLU A 66 -11.49 -17.15 10.91
CA GLU A 66 -11.37 -18.04 9.78
C GLU A 66 -12.30 -17.55 8.66
N ASP A 67 -11.71 -17.23 7.50
CA ASP A 67 -12.37 -16.70 6.31
C ASP A 67 -13.68 -17.43 6.00
N LYS A 68 -14.81 -16.84 6.42
CA LYS A 68 -16.07 -17.00 5.70
C LYS A 68 -16.24 -15.78 4.82
N SER A 69 -15.98 -15.99 3.52
CA SER A 69 -16.47 -15.19 2.37
C SER A 69 -15.62 -14.02 1.83
N THR A 70 -14.32 -14.22 1.62
CA THR A 70 -13.55 -13.38 0.66
C THR A 70 -13.70 -13.82 -0.81
N THR A 71 -14.55 -14.82 -1.11
CA THR A 71 -14.80 -15.32 -2.48
C THR A 71 -15.83 -14.51 -3.29
N ALA A 72 -16.33 -13.36 -2.81
CA ALA A 72 -17.42 -12.64 -3.49
C ALA A 72 -17.24 -11.12 -3.68
N LEU A 73 -16.25 -10.47 -3.07
CA LEU A 73 -16.03 -9.02 -3.26
C LEU A 73 -14.56 -8.72 -3.57
N VAL A 74 -14.24 -8.64 -4.85
CA VAL A 74 -13.55 -7.52 -5.53
C VAL A 74 -13.23 -8.00 -6.96
N ARG A 75 -14.29 -8.32 -7.69
CA ARG A 75 -14.27 -8.26 -9.17
C ARG A 75 -15.46 -7.43 -9.62
N SER A 76 -15.68 -6.30 -8.96
CA SER A 76 -16.61 -5.29 -9.45
C SER A 76 -15.93 -4.58 -10.60
N SER A 77 -16.16 -5.10 -11.81
CA SER A 77 -16.06 -4.30 -13.03
C SER A 77 -16.80 -2.99 -12.81
N TYR A 78 -16.15 -1.86 -13.07
CA TYR A 78 -16.83 -0.58 -13.15
C TYR A 78 -17.92 -0.67 -14.22
N PRO A 79 -19.19 -0.31 -13.95
CA PRO A 79 -20.18 -0.21 -15.00
C PRO A 79 -19.85 0.97 -15.90
N GLU A 80 -19.78 0.69 -17.20
CA GLU A 80 -19.78 1.64 -18.29
C GLU A 80 -21.10 2.43 -18.23
N SER A 81 -21.05 3.67 -17.77
CA SER A 81 -22.20 4.59 -17.87
C SER A 81 -22.01 5.49 -19.07
N VAL A 82 -22.72 5.13 -20.13
CA VAL A 82 -23.04 5.94 -21.30
C VAL A 82 -23.91 7.13 -20.92
N ASN A 83 -23.49 8.33 -21.32
CA ASN A 83 -24.32 9.43 -21.85
C ASN A 83 -23.41 10.55 -22.38
#